data_AF-A0A7V9KLR8-F1
#
_entry.id   AF-A0A7V9KLR8-F1
#
_cell.length_a   1.000
_cell.length_b   1.000
_cell.length_c   1.000
_cell.angle_alpha   90.00
_cell.angle_beta   90.00
_cell.angle_gamma   90.00
#
_symmetry.space_group_name_H-M   'P 1'
#
loop_
_entity.id
_entity.type
_entity.pdbx_description
1 polymer ?
#
loop_
_entity_poly.entity_id
_entity_poly.type
_entity_poly.pdbx_seq_one_letter_code
_entity_poly.pdbx_strand_id
1 'polypeptide(L)' 'FEPEKRATWPRGAYVPFGMGPRVCIGKRFGYSEVHAIAAALLRRFSFELPINHEVVIQQAPTLSPEGGLPVKLHPR' A
#
# COMPACT_ATOMS: atom_id res chain seq x y z
N PHE A 1 6.78 8.21 5.96
CA PHE A 1 5.52 8.48 5.23
C PHE A 1 5.16 9.93 5.50
N GLU A 2 5.15 10.79 4.48
CA GLU A 2 5.01 12.26 4.61
C GLU A 2 3.87 12.75 3.69
N PRO A 3 2.59 12.62 4.11
CA PRO A 3 1.44 12.92 3.24
C PRO A 3 1.34 14.40 2.86
N GLU A 4 1.80 15.31 3.71
CA GLU A 4 1.85 16.76 3.50
C GLU A 4 2.67 17.16 2.27
N LYS A 5 3.70 16.39 1.91
CA LYS A 5 4.55 16.67 0.74
C LYS A 5 3.86 16.38 -0.60
N ARG A 6 2.68 15.75 -0.61
CA ARG A 6 1.97 15.44 -1.87
C ARG A 6 1.65 16.68 -2.69
N ALA A 7 1.42 17.83 -2.05
CA ALA A 7 1.09 19.08 -2.73
C ALA A 7 2.25 19.63 -3.57
N THR A 8 3.49 19.21 -3.30
CA THR A 8 4.69 19.68 -4.01
C THR A 8 5.08 18.78 -5.18
N TRP A 9 4.36 17.67 -5.39
CA TRP A 9 4.74 16.70 -6.41
C TRP A 9 4.49 17.26 -7.82
N PRO A 10 5.41 17.01 -8.77
CA PRO A 10 5.17 17.32 -10.17
C PRO A 10 3.88 16.66 -10.68
N ARG A 11 3.20 17.31 -11.63
CA ARG A 11 2.04 16.71 -12.29
C ARG A 11 2.46 15.38 -12.91
N GLY A 12 1.67 14.32 -12.64
CA GLY A 12 1.96 12.97 -13.15
C GLY A 12 2.98 12.17 -12.34
N ALA A 13 3.53 12.68 -11.24
CA ALA A 13 4.47 11.95 -10.38
C ALA A 13 3.83 10.74 -9.65
N TYR A 14 2.49 10.66 -9.62
CA TYR A 14 1.75 9.58 -8.98
C TYR A 14 0.73 8.94 -9.92
N VAL A 15 1.14 7.84 -10.55
CA VAL A 15 0.33 7.08 -11.53
C VAL A 15 0.38 5.57 -11.28
N PRO A 16 0.12 5.08 -10.06
CA PRO A 16 0.29 3.66 -9.71
C PRO A 16 -0.65 2.71 -10.49
N PHE A 17 -1.72 3.25 -11.07
CA PHE A 17 -2.68 2.52 -11.92
C PHE A 17 -2.53 2.89 -13.41
N GLY A 18 -1.49 3.62 -13.79
CA GLY A 18 -1.35 4.23 -15.12
C GLY A 18 -2.21 5.49 -15.30
N MET A 19 -2.26 5.99 -16.54
CA MET A 19 -2.98 7.21 -16.95
C MET A 19 -3.55 7.04 -18.37
N GLY A 20 -4.61 7.79 -18.69
CA GLY A 20 -5.19 7.85 -20.04
C GLY A 20 -6.16 6.71 -20.36
N PRO A 21 -6.45 6.45 -21.65
CA PRO A 21 -7.45 5.47 -22.08
C PRO A 21 -7.15 4.02 -21.66
N ARG A 22 -5.88 3.71 -21.36
CA ARG A 22 -5.41 2.39 -20.88
C ARG A 22 -5.05 2.40 -19.39
N VAL A 23 -5.63 3.30 -18.59
CA VAL A 23 -5.57 3.21 -17.12
C VAL A 23 -6.12 1.86 -16.65
N CYS A 24 -5.58 1.32 -15.56
CA CYS A 24 -6.03 0.05 -15.00
C CYS A 24 -7.56 0.06 -14.80
N ILE A 25 -8.23 -0.87 -15.48
CA ILE A 25 -9.69 -1.05 -15.40
C ILE A 25 -10.17 -1.31 -13.97
N GLY A 26 -9.32 -1.95 -13.16
CA GLY A 26 -9.57 -2.24 -11.75
C GLY A 26 -9.35 -1.07 -10.79
N LYS A 27 -8.91 0.12 -11.24
CA LYS A 27 -8.52 1.23 -10.34
C LYS A 27 -9.55 1.55 -9.26
N ARG A 28 -10.83 1.71 -9.65
CA ARG A 28 -11.89 2.06 -8.69
C ARG A 28 -12.16 0.92 -7.71
N PHE A 29 -12.20 -0.31 -8.22
CA PHE A 29 -12.43 -1.50 -7.40
C PHE A 29 -11.28 -1.72 -6.39
N GLY A 30 -10.02 -1.64 -6.85
CA GLY A 30 -8.85 -1.80 -6.00
C GLY A 30 -8.78 -0.76 -4.87
N TYR A 31 -9.15 0.49 -5.13
CA TYR A 31 -9.28 1.48 -4.04
C TYR A 31 -10.37 1.09 -3.04
N SER A 32 -11.55 0.68 -3.50
CA SER A 32 -12.63 0.27 -2.60
C SER A 32 -12.23 -0.93 -1.73
N GLU A 33 -11.56 -1.92 -2.33
CA GLU A 33 -11.10 -3.11 -1.64
C GLU A 33 -10.05 -2.77 -0.56
N VAL A 34 -9.02 -1.98 -0.91
CA VAL A 34 -8.00 -1.54 0.04
C VAL A 34 -8.60 -0.75 1.20
N HIS A 35 -9.54 0.17 0.92
CA HIS A 35 -10.20 0.92 1.99
C HIS A 35 -11.05 0.02 2.89
N ALA A 36 -11.79 -0.93 2.33
CA ALA A 36 -12.62 -1.86 3.11
C ALA A 36 -11.77 -2.76 4.01
N ILE A 37 -10.70 -3.35 3.46
CA ILE A 37 -9.77 -4.20 4.21
C ILE A 37 -9.07 -3.38 5.30
N ALA A 38 -8.53 -2.20 4.96
CA ALA A 38 -7.87 -1.33 5.93
C ALA A 38 -8.81 -0.91 7.07
N ALA A 39 -10.05 -0.52 6.75
CA ALA A 39 -11.03 -0.16 7.76
C ALA A 39 -11.37 -1.35 8.68
N ALA A 40 -11.55 -2.55 8.13
CA ALA A 40 -11.83 -3.76 8.90
C ALA A 40 -10.68 -4.12 9.83
N LEU A 41 -9.44 -4.07 9.32
CA LEU A 41 -8.22 -4.39 10.04
C LEU A 41 -7.92 -3.36 11.15
N LEU A 42 -7.94 -2.07 10.81
CA LEU A 42 -7.64 -0.99 11.76
C LEU A 42 -8.67 -0.90 12.90
N ARG A 43 -9.92 -1.30 12.67
CA ARG A 43 -10.93 -1.33 13.73
C ARG A 43 -10.72 -2.44 14.76
N ARG A 44 -10.04 -3.53 14.39
CA ARG A 44 -9.97 -4.76 15.19
C ARG A 44 -8.59 -5.06 15.74
N PHE A 45 -7.55 -4.47 15.14
CA PHE A 45 -6.17 -4.79 15.48
C PHE A 45 -5.29 -3.56 15.56
N SER A 46 -4.27 -3.63 16.40
CA SER A 46 -3.04 -2.86 16.31
C SER A 46 -1.91 -3.72 15.73
N PHE A 47 -0.95 -3.07 15.09
CA PHE A 47 0.10 -3.71 14.29
C PHE A 47 1.46 -3.42 14.92
N GLU A 48 2.29 -4.45 15.07
CA GLU A 48 3.68 -4.34 15.53
C GLU A 48 4.61 -4.87 14.44
N LEU A 49 5.61 -4.06 14.08
CA LEU A 49 6.68 -4.40 13.15
C LEU A 49 7.98 -4.63 13.94
N PRO A 50 8.87 -5.53 13.49
CA PRO A 50 10.17 -5.69 14.11
C PRO A 50 11.00 -4.42 13.93
N ILE A 51 11.67 -3.99 14.99
CA ILE A 51 12.40 -2.71 15.08
C ILE A 51 13.49 -2.55 14.00
N ASN A 52 14.03 -3.65 13.47
CA ASN A 52 15.12 -3.65 12.50
C ASN A 52 14.84 -4.49 11.25
N HIS A 53 13.57 -4.66 10.87
CA HIS A 53 13.25 -5.37 9.62
C HIS A 53 13.42 -4.44 8.41
N GLU A 54 14.40 -4.74 7.57
CA GLU A 54 14.58 -4.08 6.28
C GLU A 54 13.77 -4.80 5.20
N VAL A 55 12.96 -4.04 4.46
CA VAL A 55 12.14 -4.59 3.37
C VAL A 55 12.98 -4.64 2.11
N VAL A 56 13.33 -5.86 1.68
CA VAL A 56 13.90 -6.09 0.35
C VAL A 56 12.77 -6.25 -0.64
N ILE A 57 12.81 -5.51 -1.75
CA ILE A 57 11.77 -5.56 -2.78
C ILE A 57 12.17 -6.55 -3.87
N GLN A 58 11.29 -7.51 -4.13
CA GLN A 58 11.39 -8.40 -5.28
C GLN A 58 10.35 -8.05 -6.36
N GLN A 59 10.66 -8.41 -7.60
CA GLN A 59 9.72 -8.31 -8.74
C GLN A 59 9.18 -9.69 -9.09
N ALA A 60 7.94 -10.02 -8.69
CA ALA A 60 7.31 -11.28 -9.08
C ALA A 60 5.78 -11.30 -8.85
N PRO A 61 4.93 -11.32 -9.90
CA PRO A 61 5.02 -10.53 -11.14
C PRO A 61 4.84 -9.02 -10.90
N THR A 62 4.54 -8.61 -9.66
CA THR A 62 4.46 -7.20 -9.22
C THR A 62 5.52 -6.95 -8.13
N LEU A 63 5.70 -5.68 -7.75
CA LEU A 63 6.58 -5.34 -6.63
C LEU A 63 6.01 -5.88 -5.32
N SER A 64 6.79 -6.66 -4.59
CA SER A 64 6.42 -7.19 -3.28
C SER A 64 7.66 -7.30 -2.36
N PRO A 65 7.48 -7.36 -1.03
CA PRO A 65 8.55 -7.72 -0.12
C PRO A 65 9.03 -9.15 -0.37
N GLU A 66 10.34 -9.36 -0.48
CA GLU A 66 10.95 -10.68 -0.45
C GLU A 66 10.70 -11.33 0.92
N GLY A 67 10.20 -12.57 0.94
CA GLY A 67 9.85 -13.26 2.19
C GLY A 67 8.63 -12.70 2.94
N GLY A 68 7.92 -11.72 2.38
CA GLY A 68 6.75 -11.09 3.00
C GLY A 68 7.12 -10.05 4.06
N LEU A 69 6.12 -9.62 4.85
CA LEU A 69 6.31 -8.65 5.93
C LEU A 69 5.92 -9.29 7.27
N PRO A 70 6.85 -9.42 8.24
CA PRO A 70 6.61 -10.09 9.52
C PRO A 70 5.84 -9.21 10.51
N VAL A 71 4.57 -8.95 10.22
CA VAL A 71 3.70 -8.11 11.05
C VAL A 71 3.02 -8.95 12.13
N LYS A 72 3.11 -8.52 13.39
CA LYS A 72 2.31 -9.09 14.49
C LYS A 72 1.02 -8.29 14.66
N LEU A 73 -0.09 -9.00 14.81
CA LEU A 73 -1.41 -8.40 15.07
C LEU A 73 -1.81 -8.59 16.52
N HIS A 74 -2.21 -7.50 17.16
CA HIS A 74 -2.74 -7.48 18.52
C HIS A 74 -4.20 -7.07 18.46
N PRO A 75 -5.16 -7.86 18.97
CA PRO A 75 -6.56 -7.44 19.06
C PRO A 75 -6.70 -6.11 19.82
N ARG A 76 -7.60 -5.25 19.35
CA ARG A 76 -8.01 -4.01 20.02
C ARG A 76 -9.16 -4.24 20.99
#